data_AF-A0A2G9WR68-F1
#
_entry.id   AF-A0A2G9WR68-F1
#
_cell.length_a   1.000
_cell.length_b   1.000
_cell.length_c   1.000
_cell.angle_alpha   90.00
_cell.angle_beta   90.00
_cell.angle_gamma   90.00
#
_symmetry.space_group_name_H-M   'P 1'
#
loop_
_entity.id
_entity.type
_entity.pdbx_description
1 polymer ?
#
loop_
_entity_poly.entity_id
_entity_poly.type
_entity_poly.pdbx_seq_one_letter_code
_entity_poly.pdbx_strand_id
1 'polypeptide(L)'
;MQTKSRNSKFFIYTLITMSVYQIYILNIGDYTLSVYLILSLFSLMLAVSMVDVRNVPATGVLIPFIVIIIMNVVYIFLSPDVAEGGRSLVFSLPFGAIFYISYVYMSKNPNLIENLFTFYALMSVVQSILTILFIISPDLEMKFLYSQMAGIFVNPNTLAHLALTGSGNVLDVYKAGGFFDNGNLAAVYNEISASTAICAMAMARNRGKKLRSTLLFILFLVHYVSIFATGSKSGAVMAVSMPFMWMIVRFFIRNQRRLDKLALASLALFLFCFVVYYFSSEILTNEIIDNGERNAARRIVIWDAALKLFLQNPISGLGYGGWYENFKDYGASFSYMQVYGDMPAHNMLIIIWAETGLIPALMILLLMKAVFTYSKKFAQIGRVELFMASVISSVFICIFLHSMIDNFIFYREARLQLPSALLIAWMASWQSRHIFLKAEKGN
;
A
#
# COMPACT_ATOMS: atom_id res chain seq x y z
N MET A 1 16.52 11.18 -28.50
CA MET A 1 16.27 10.33 -27.29
C MET A 1 16.48 11.07 -25.97
N GLN A 2 17.47 11.96 -25.83
CA GLN A 2 17.75 12.65 -24.55
C GLN A 2 16.60 13.54 -24.04
N THR A 3 15.88 14.26 -24.92
CA THR A 3 14.75 15.12 -24.53
C THR A 3 13.59 14.34 -23.90
N LYS A 4 13.23 13.17 -24.46
CA LYS A 4 12.21 12.27 -23.89
C LYS A 4 12.57 11.81 -22.47
N SER A 5 13.86 11.55 -22.20
CA SER A 5 14.32 11.11 -20.87
C SER A 5 14.18 12.18 -19.78
N ARG A 6 14.37 13.47 -20.12
CA ARG A 6 14.25 14.57 -19.16
C ARG A 6 12.80 14.78 -18.72
N ASN A 7 11.85 14.69 -19.65
CA ASN A 7 10.44 14.90 -19.37
C ASN A 7 9.87 13.77 -18.49
N SER A 8 10.20 12.50 -18.78
CA SER A 8 9.75 11.37 -17.97
C SER A 8 10.28 11.43 -16.54
N LYS A 9 11.52 11.91 -16.34
CA LYS A 9 12.07 12.12 -15.01
C LYS A 9 11.23 13.12 -14.24
N PHE A 10 11.09 14.34 -14.77
CA PHE A 10 10.32 15.40 -14.12
C PHE A 10 8.90 14.92 -13.77
N PHE A 11 8.24 14.24 -14.70
CA PHE A 11 6.92 13.67 -14.50
C PHE A 11 6.84 12.70 -13.30
N ILE A 12 7.80 11.77 -13.15
CA ILE A 12 7.83 10.85 -11.99
C ILE A 12 8.02 11.63 -10.68
N TYR A 13 8.90 12.64 -10.65
CA TYR A 13 9.06 13.50 -9.45
C TYR A 13 7.76 14.23 -9.11
N THR A 14 7.05 14.77 -10.10
CA THR A 14 5.74 15.40 -9.91
C THR A 14 4.73 14.41 -9.37
N LEU A 15 4.66 13.19 -9.92
CA LEU A 15 3.77 12.13 -9.41
C LEU A 15 4.09 11.79 -7.95
N ILE A 16 5.38 11.70 -7.58
CA ILE A 16 5.80 11.47 -6.19
C ILE A 16 5.23 12.55 -5.27
N THR A 17 5.47 13.82 -5.58
CA THR A 17 4.95 14.93 -4.78
C THR A 17 3.42 14.85 -4.66
N MET A 18 2.73 14.66 -5.79
CA MET A 18 1.27 14.64 -5.80
C MET A 18 0.68 13.40 -5.11
N SER A 19 1.38 12.26 -5.10
CA SER A 19 0.91 11.06 -4.40
C SER A 19 0.85 11.24 -2.89
N VAL A 20 1.73 12.08 -2.33
CA VAL A 20 1.77 12.40 -0.89
C VAL A 20 0.63 13.35 -0.53
N TYR A 21 0.51 14.45 -1.26
CA TYR A 21 -0.38 15.55 -0.90
C TYR A 21 -1.80 15.41 -1.45
N GLN A 22 -2.00 14.61 -2.52
CA GLN A 22 -3.31 14.37 -3.14
C GLN A 22 -4.15 15.64 -3.36
N ILE A 23 -3.56 16.73 -3.88
CA ILE A 23 -4.26 18.02 -3.97
C ILE A 23 -5.60 17.87 -4.73
N TYR A 24 -6.73 18.10 -4.06
CA TYR A 24 -8.09 18.00 -4.59
C TYR A 24 -8.55 19.37 -5.10
N ILE A 25 -8.79 19.50 -6.41
CA ILE A 25 -9.15 20.79 -7.03
C ILE A 25 -10.31 20.72 -8.02
N LEU A 26 -10.63 19.53 -8.55
CA LEU A 26 -11.58 19.41 -9.67
C LEU A 26 -12.81 18.64 -9.21
N ASN A 27 -13.95 19.30 -9.19
CA ASN A 27 -15.26 18.67 -8.94
C ASN A 27 -15.91 18.29 -10.27
N ILE A 28 -16.33 17.04 -10.40
CA ILE A 28 -17.10 16.51 -11.53
C ILE A 28 -18.32 15.78 -10.96
N GLY A 29 -19.48 16.44 -11.00
CA GLY A 29 -20.68 15.97 -10.30
C GLY A 29 -20.42 15.85 -8.80
N ASP A 30 -20.76 14.69 -8.23
CA ASP A 30 -20.55 14.39 -6.80
C ASP A 30 -19.13 13.90 -6.48
N TYR A 31 -18.18 14.00 -7.41
CA TYR A 31 -16.82 13.50 -7.24
C TYR A 31 -15.79 14.63 -7.26
N THR A 32 -14.92 14.65 -6.25
CA THR A 32 -13.72 15.49 -6.29
C THR A 32 -12.50 14.66 -6.69
N LEU A 33 -11.87 15.03 -7.80
CA LEU A 33 -10.65 14.39 -8.31
C LEU A 33 -9.40 15.09 -7.79
N SER A 34 -8.40 14.29 -7.39
CA SER A 34 -7.08 14.81 -7.06
C SER A 34 -6.24 15.08 -8.32
N VAL A 35 -5.37 16.08 -8.25
CA VAL A 35 -4.34 16.36 -9.25
C VAL A 35 -3.47 15.12 -9.49
N TYR A 36 -3.20 14.35 -8.43
CA TYR A 36 -2.50 13.07 -8.56
C TYR A 36 -3.25 12.12 -9.48
N LEU A 37 -4.55 11.88 -9.27
CA LEU A 37 -5.32 10.95 -10.10
C LEU A 37 -5.28 11.38 -11.57
N ILE A 38 -5.53 12.67 -11.84
CA ILE A 38 -5.48 13.22 -13.21
C ILE A 38 -4.12 12.98 -13.86
N LEU A 39 -3.02 13.38 -13.20
CA LEU A 39 -1.66 13.16 -13.69
C LEU A 39 -1.32 11.69 -13.85
N SER A 40 -1.80 10.84 -12.95
CA SER A 40 -1.57 9.41 -12.97
C SER A 40 -2.32 8.72 -14.13
N LEU A 41 -3.47 9.24 -14.54
CA LEU A 41 -4.15 8.80 -15.77
C LEU A 41 -3.39 9.24 -17.03
N PHE A 42 -2.78 10.43 -17.05
CA PHE A 42 -1.85 10.81 -18.14
C PHE A 42 -0.64 9.85 -18.24
N SER A 43 -0.27 9.16 -17.16
CA SER A 43 0.76 8.13 -17.21
C SER A 43 0.36 6.96 -18.12
N LEU A 44 -0.92 6.68 -18.34
CA LEU A 44 -1.36 5.66 -19.31
C LEU A 44 -0.93 6.03 -20.73
N MET A 45 -1.16 7.28 -21.15
CA MET A 45 -0.76 7.77 -22.48
C MET A 45 0.75 7.68 -22.67
N LEU A 46 1.51 8.09 -21.65
CA LEU A 46 2.96 8.00 -21.68
C LEU A 46 3.41 6.53 -21.72
N ALA A 47 2.79 5.64 -20.94
CA ALA A 47 3.10 4.22 -20.93
C ALA A 47 2.91 3.62 -22.33
N VAL A 48 1.76 3.85 -22.96
CA VAL A 48 1.45 3.40 -24.34
C VAL A 48 2.52 3.89 -25.33
N SER A 49 2.91 5.16 -25.26
CA SER A 49 3.96 5.72 -26.14
C SER A 49 5.35 5.11 -25.94
N MET A 50 5.56 4.42 -24.82
CA MET A 50 6.81 3.76 -24.43
C MET A 50 6.72 2.24 -24.55
N VAL A 51 5.58 1.67 -24.95
CA VAL A 51 5.44 0.22 -25.13
C VAL A 51 6.30 -0.22 -26.31
N ASP A 52 7.34 -1.00 -26.00
CA ASP A 52 8.02 -1.82 -26.99
C ASP A 52 7.53 -3.25 -26.80
N VAL A 53 6.60 -3.68 -27.65
CA VAL A 53 5.92 -4.99 -27.55
C VAL A 53 6.92 -6.15 -27.53
N ARG A 54 8.08 -5.98 -28.17
CA ARG A 54 9.13 -7.00 -28.23
C ARG A 54 9.91 -7.12 -26.92
N ASN A 55 9.91 -6.07 -26.12
CA ASN A 55 10.67 -5.93 -24.90
C ASN A 55 9.77 -5.56 -23.72
N VAL A 56 8.53 -6.06 -23.65
CA VAL A 56 7.66 -5.85 -22.48
C VAL A 56 8.16 -6.73 -21.34
N PRO A 57 8.80 -6.16 -20.31
CA PRO A 57 9.39 -6.98 -19.28
C PRO A 57 8.41 -7.06 -18.14
N ALA A 58 8.58 -8.06 -17.31
CA ALA A 58 7.73 -8.33 -16.16
C ALA A 58 6.31 -8.82 -16.51
N THR A 59 6.25 -9.87 -17.34
CA THR A 59 5.05 -10.72 -17.49
C THR A 59 4.42 -11.07 -16.14
N GLY A 60 5.23 -11.30 -15.10
CA GLY A 60 4.74 -11.63 -13.77
C GLY A 60 3.91 -10.54 -13.07
N VAL A 61 4.02 -9.26 -13.45
CA VAL A 61 3.21 -8.18 -12.86
C VAL A 61 2.15 -7.68 -13.83
N LEU A 62 2.55 -7.40 -15.07
CA LEU A 62 1.63 -6.83 -16.04
C LEU A 62 0.53 -7.81 -16.45
N ILE A 63 0.83 -9.11 -16.61
CA ILE A 63 -0.21 -10.07 -17.03
C ILE A 63 -1.28 -10.22 -15.94
N PRO A 64 -0.95 -10.55 -14.66
CA PRO A 64 -1.98 -10.61 -13.63
C PRO A 64 -2.75 -9.29 -13.48
N PHE A 65 -2.07 -8.16 -13.63
CA PHE A 65 -2.72 -6.85 -13.53
C PHE A 65 -3.66 -6.57 -14.71
N ILE A 66 -3.28 -6.89 -15.95
CA ILE A 66 -4.16 -6.77 -17.12
C ILE A 66 -5.38 -7.68 -16.96
N VAL A 67 -5.20 -8.90 -16.46
CA VAL A 67 -6.32 -9.81 -16.16
C VAL A 67 -7.24 -9.16 -15.13
N ILE A 68 -6.70 -8.59 -14.04
CA ILE A 68 -7.52 -7.83 -13.06
C ILE A 68 -8.32 -6.73 -13.78
N ILE A 69 -7.69 -5.89 -14.60
CA ILE A 69 -8.37 -4.81 -15.33
C ILE A 69 -9.48 -5.33 -16.25
N ILE A 70 -9.22 -6.38 -17.03
CA ILE A 70 -10.22 -7.00 -17.92
C ILE A 70 -11.41 -7.49 -17.10
N MET A 71 -11.17 -8.19 -15.99
CA MET A 71 -12.24 -8.66 -15.12
C MET A 71 -13.00 -7.50 -14.47
N ASN A 72 -12.33 -6.41 -14.06
CA ASN A 72 -13.02 -5.21 -13.56
C ASN A 72 -14.00 -4.68 -14.62
N VAL A 73 -13.57 -4.57 -15.89
CA VAL A 73 -14.45 -4.15 -17.00
C VAL A 73 -15.64 -5.10 -17.18
N VAL A 74 -15.40 -6.42 -17.18
CA VAL A 74 -16.48 -7.41 -17.30
C VAL A 74 -17.49 -7.25 -16.16
N TYR A 75 -17.01 -7.17 -14.91
CA TYR A 75 -17.90 -7.10 -13.76
C TYR A 75 -18.65 -5.78 -13.64
N ILE A 76 -18.13 -4.65 -14.16
CA ILE A 76 -18.91 -3.40 -14.24
C ILE A 76 -20.27 -3.64 -14.90
N PHE A 77 -20.33 -4.41 -15.98
CA PHE A 77 -21.58 -4.68 -16.69
C PHE A 77 -22.48 -5.72 -16.02
N LEU A 78 -21.93 -6.51 -15.09
CA LEU A 78 -22.64 -7.55 -14.36
C LEU A 78 -23.04 -7.12 -12.94
N SER A 79 -22.67 -5.90 -12.54
CA SER A 79 -22.79 -5.44 -11.16
C SER A 79 -24.05 -4.63 -10.91
N PRO A 80 -24.65 -4.73 -9.71
CA PRO A 80 -25.71 -3.84 -9.27
C PRO A 80 -25.32 -2.35 -9.32
N ASP A 81 -24.08 -2.02 -8.92
CA ASP A 81 -23.56 -0.65 -8.91
C ASP A 81 -22.47 -0.43 -9.97
N VAL A 82 -22.90 -0.04 -11.17
CA VAL A 82 -22.03 0.29 -12.31
C VAL A 82 -21.11 1.47 -12.01
N ALA A 83 -21.58 2.45 -11.22
CA ALA A 83 -20.82 3.66 -10.91
C ALA A 83 -19.64 3.35 -10.00
N GLU A 84 -19.85 2.52 -8.97
CA GLU A 84 -18.80 2.03 -8.09
C GLU A 84 -17.75 1.23 -8.86
N GLY A 85 -18.19 0.36 -9.78
CA GLY A 85 -17.28 -0.38 -10.64
C GLY A 85 -16.46 0.52 -11.55
N GLY A 86 -17.08 1.52 -12.17
CA GLY A 86 -16.40 2.53 -12.99
C GLY A 86 -15.35 3.31 -12.20
N ARG A 87 -15.69 3.72 -10.98
CA ARG A 87 -14.77 4.37 -10.04
C ARG A 87 -13.58 3.46 -9.72
N SER A 88 -13.85 2.23 -9.29
CA SER A 88 -12.83 1.23 -8.97
C SER A 88 -11.87 0.96 -10.13
N LEU A 89 -12.36 0.94 -11.37
CA LEU A 89 -11.53 0.81 -12.57
C LEU A 89 -10.63 2.03 -12.77
N VAL A 90 -11.17 3.25 -12.74
CA VAL A 90 -10.39 4.49 -12.90
C VAL A 90 -9.27 4.58 -11.88
N PHE A 91 -9.56 4.25 -10.62
CA PHE A 91 -8.53 4.21 -9.58
C PHE A 91 -7.53 3.08 -9.81
N SER A 92 -7.90 1.93 -10.39
CA SER A 92 -6.94 0.84 -10.62
C SER A 92 -5.91 1.18 -11.72
N LEU A 93 -6.34 1.76 -12.83
CA LEU A 93 -5.52 1.91 -14.05
C LEU A 93 -4.12 2.53 -13.86
N PRO A 94 -3.93 3.59 -13.05
CA PRO A 94 -2.63 4.20 -12.84
C PRO A 94 -1.53 3.24 -12.37
N PHE A 95 -1.85 2.24 -11.56
CA PHE A 95 -0.86 1.33 -10.99
C PHE A 95 -0.01 0.64 -12.07
N GLY A 96 -0.65 0.05 -13.09
CA GLY A 96 0.04 -0.65 -14.16
C GLY A 96 0.87 0.29 -15.05
N ALA A 97 0.35 1.48 -15.34
CA ALA A 97 1.05 2.48 -16.15
C ALA A 97 2.29 3.03 -15.43
N ILE A 98 2.13 3.40 -14.15
CA ILE A 98 3.22 3.85 -13.28
C ILE A 98 4.29 2.76 -13.18
N PHE A 99 3.88 1.51 -12.93
CA PHE A 99 4.80 0.38 -12.89
C PHE A 99 5.61 0.27 -14.18
N TYR A 100 4.94 0.28 -15.34
CA TYR A 100 5.60 0.13 -16.64
C TYR A 100 6.57 1.29 -16.95
N ILE A 101 6.14 2.53 -16.77
CA ILE A 101 7.01 3.71 -17.00
C ILE A 101 8.22 3.67 -16.09
N SER A 102 8.00 3.41 -14.80
CA SER A 102 9.07 3.31 -13.81
C SER A 102 10.05 2.20 -14.17
N TYR A 103 9.52 1.05 -14.59
CA TYR A 103 10.31 -0.11 -15.00
C TYR A 103 11.22 0.25 -16.19
N VAL A 104 10.67 0.83 -17.26
CA VAL A 104 11.44 1.20 -18.47
C VAL A 104 12.49 2.25 -18.12
N TYR A 105 12.11 3.24 -17.32
CA TYR A 105 12.99 4.35 -16.97
C TYR A 105 14.16 3.89 -16.08
N MET A 106 13.87 3.08 -15.05
CA MET A 106 14.88 2.55 -14.12
C MET A 106 15.82 1.55 -14.78
N SER A 107 15.33 0.76 -15.73
CA SER A 107 16.17 -0.18 -16.50
C SER A 107 17.28 0.55 -17.26
N LYS A 108 17.00 1.78 -17.73
CA LYS A 108 17.95 2.64 -18.45
C LYS A 108 18.78 3.53 -17.53
N ASN A 109 18.29 3.85 -16.33
CA ASN A 109 18.90 4.83 -15.43
C ASN A 109 19.00 4.30 -13.98
N PRO A 110 19.85 3.30 -13.70
CA PRO A 110 19.90 2.64 -12.40
C PRO A 110 20.31 3.59 -11.25
N ASN A 111 21.06 4.65 -11.57
CA ASN A 111 21.46 5.65 -10.57
C ASN A 111 20.31 6.56 -10.12
N LEU A 112 19.20 6.60 -10.86
CA LEU A 112 18.08 7.46 -10.52
C LEU A 112 17.31 6.94 -9.29
N ILE A 113 17.31 5.62 -9.04
CA ILE A 113 16.51 5.00 -7.98
C ILE A 113 16.84 5.58 -6.60
N GLU A 114 18.14 5.73 -6.27
CA GLU A 114 18.56 6.37 -5.01
C GLU A 114 17.94 7.76 -4.86
N ASN A 115 17.89 8.54 -5.94
CA ASN A 115 17.35 9.91 -5.92
C ASN A 115 15.81 9.92 -5.85
N LEU A 116 15.11 8.98 -6.51
CA LEU A 116 13.66 8.87 -6.39
C LEU A 116 13.25 8.47 -4.98
N PHE A 117 13.96 7.50 -4.38
CA PHE A 117 13.65 7.04 -3.03
C PHE A 117 13.96 8.11 -1.99
N THR A 118 15.09 8.82 -2.15
CA THR A 118 15.43 9.96 -1.29
C THR A 118 14.37 11.06 -1.39
N PHE A 119 13.92 11.36 -2.61
CA PHE A 119 12.91 12.39 -2.83
C PHE A 119 11.54 11.99 -2.30
N TYR A 120 11.12 10.73 -2.49
CA TYR A 120 9.89 10.20 -1.91
C TYR A 120 9.92 10.27 -0.38
N ALA A 121 10.98 9.77 0.25
CA ALA A 121 11.15 9.85 1.71
C ALA A 121 11.04 11.29 2.21
N LEU A 122 11.74 12.23 1.54
CA LEU A 122 11.68 13.65 1.87
C LEU A 122 10.27 14.22 1.75
N MET A 123 9.55 13.96 0.65
CA MET A 123 8.19 14.47 0.47
C MET A 123 7.22 13.87 1.50
N SER A 124 7.35 12.57 1.79
CA SER A 124 6.50 11.88 2.76
C SER A 124 6.73 12.30 4.22
N VAL A 125 7.81 13.03 4.53
CA VAL A 125 8.13 13.40 5.92
C VAL A 125 7.06 14.31 6.51
N VAL A 126 6.43 15.17 5.69
CA VAL A 126 5.38 16.09 6.13
C VAL A 126 4.18 15.30 6.66
N GLN A 127 3.77 14.26 5.92
CA GLN A 127 2.71 13.34 6.35
C GLN A 127 3.03 12.69 7.71
N SER A 128 4.24 12.18 7.87
CA SER A 128 4.65 11.53 9.13
C SER A 128 4.72 12.51 10.30
N ILE A 129 5.21 13.74 10.08
CA ILE A 129 5.24 14.79 11.10
C ILE A 129 3.81 15.16 11.51
N LEU A 130 2.90 15.37 10.56
CA LEU A 130 1.49 15.67 10.88
C LEU A 130 0.86 14.54 11.71
N THR A 131 1.09 13.28 11.34
CA THR A 131 0.61 12.12 12.12
C THR A 131 1.11 12.18 13.57
N ILE A 132 2.40 12.48 13.78
CA ILE A 132 3.00 12.61 15.11
C ILE A 132 2.43 13.80 15.89
N LEU A 133 2.23 14.95 15.24
CA LEU A 133 1.67 16.13 15.89
C LEU A 133 0.21 15.92 16.29
N PHE A 134 -0.57 15.27 15.43
CA PHE A 134 -1.98 15.01 15.64
C PHE A 134 -2.24 14.02 16.76
N ILE A 135 -1.43 12.96 16.92
CA ILE A 135 -1.57 12.07 18.08
C ILE A 135 -1.19 12.75 19.39
N ILE A 136 -0.24 13.69 19.36
CA ILE A 136 0.16 14.47 20.56
C ILE A 136 -0.91 15.50 20.92
N SER A 137 -1.58 16.07 19.93
CA SER A 137 -2.64 17.06 20.11
C SER A 137 -3.81 16.77 19.16
N PRO A 138 -4.74 15.89 19.56
CA PRO A 138 -5.89 15.52 18.73
C PRO A 138 -6.76 16.71 18.33
N ASP A 139 -6.82 17.74 19.16
CA ASP A 139 -7.51 19.00 18.85
C ASP A 139 -6.97 19.69 17.59
N LEU A 140 -5.67 19.54 17.29
CA LEU A 140 -5.09 20.08 16.05
C LEU A 140 -5.55 19.29 14.82
N GLU A 141 -5.71 17.97 14.93
CA GLU A 141 -6.26 17.15 13.84
C GLU A 141 -7.71 17.53 13.56
N MET A 142 -8.52 17.67 14.61
CA MET A 142 -9.91 18.09 14.47
C MET A 142 -10.02 19.49 13.85
N LYS A 143 -9.18 20.45 14.29
CA LYS A 143 -9.10 21.78 13.68
C LYS A 143 -8.68 21.71 12.22
N PHE A 144 -7.73 20.84 11.87
CA PHE A 144 -7.31 20.63 10.50
C PHE A 144 -8.46 20.05 9.66
N LEU A 145 -9.09 18.95 10.08
CA LEU A 145 -10.16 18.26 9.36
C LEU A 145 -11.37 19.16 9.07
N TYR A 146 -11.71 20.08 9.99
CA TYR A 146 -12.78 21.07 9.79
C TYR A 146 -12.32 22.37 9.10
N SER A 147 -11.04 22.51 8.78
CA SER A 147 -10.53 23.69 8.07
C SER A 147 -10.71 23.58 6.56
N GLN A 148 -10.74 24.73 5.88
CA GLN A 148 -10.69 24.79 4.42
C GLN A 148 -9.42 24.13 3.84
N MET A 149 -8.33 24.10 4.61
CA MET A 149 -7.09 23.45 4.17
C MET A 149 -7.26 21.94 4.03
N ALA A 150 -8.04 21.28 4.89
CA ALA A 150 -8.28 19.85 4.74
C ALA A 150 -8.95 19.53 3.40
N GLY A 151 -9.88 20.37 2.92
CA GLY A 151 -10.51 20.19 1.61
C GLY A 151 -9.55 20.21 0.41
N ILE A 152 -8.32 20.70 0.61
CA ILE A 152 -7.25 20.66 -0.41
C ILE A 152 -6.51 19.32 -0.38
N PHE A 153 -6.26 18.72 0.79
CA PHE A 153 -5.37 17.55 0.94
C PHE A 153 -6.11 16.23 1.25
N VAL A 154 -7.35 16.33 1.71
CA VAL A 154 -8.26 15.23 2.04
C VAL A 154 -9.47 15.34 1.11
N ASN A 155 -9.99 14.21 0.65
CA ASN A 155 -11.11 14.20 -0.28
C ASN A 155 -12.32 14.93 0.35
N PRO A 156 -12.87 15.99 -0.28
CA PRO A 156 -14.02 16.71 0.26
C PRO A 156 -15.24 15.83 0.52
N ASN A 157 -15.47 14.79 -0.30
CA ASN A 157 -16.58 13.86 -0.08
C ASN A 157 -16.39 13.05 1.19
N THR A 158 -15.14 12.63 1.47
CA THR A 158 -14.79 11.97 2.72
C THR A 158 -14.99 12.92 3.90
N LEU A 159 -14.54 14.17 3.80
CA LEU A 159 -14.73 15.16 4.87
C LEU A 159 -16.22 15.42 5.15
N ALA A 160 -17.03 15.54 4.10
CA ALA A 160 -18.48 15.69 4.23
C ALA A 160 -19.11 14.48 4.92
N HIS A 161 -18.70 13.26 4.55
CA HIS A 161 -19.18 12.04 5.19
C HIS A 161 -18.77 11.95 6.67
N LEU A 162 -17.53 12.33 7.01
CA LEU A 162 -17.05 12.40 8.41
C LEU A 162 -17.87 13.40 9.22
N ALA A 163 -18.16 14.58 8.66
CA ALA A 163 -18.95 15.62 9.32
C ALA A 163 -20.42 15.20 9.54
N LEU A 164 -21.00 14.45 8.59
CA LEU A 164 -22.39 14.00 8.67
C LEU A 164 -22.58 12.82 9.63
N THR A 165 -21.68 11.84 9.60
CA THR A 165 -21.84 10.60 10.38
C THR A 165 -21.23 10.69 11.77
N GLY A 166 -20.27 11.60 11.99
CA GLY A 166 -19.44 11.60 13.19
C GLY A 166 -18.65 10.30 13.38
N SER A 167 -18.57 9.46 12.34
CA SER A 167 -17.96 8.14 12.39
C SER A 167 -16.77 8.10 11.43
N GLY A 168 -15.59 7.84 11.96
CA GLY A 168 -14.36 7.87 11.19
C GLY A 168 -13.18 7.39 12.02
N ASN A 169 -12.23 6.71 11.36
CA ASN A 169 -11.05 6.17 12.04
C ASN A 169 -10.20 7.29 12.68
N VAL A 170 -10.14 8.47 12.06
CA VAL A 170 -9.39 9.64 12.55
C VAL A 170 -10.18 10.53 13.52
N LEU A 171 -11.45 10.20 13.80
CA LEU A 171 -12.23 10.90 14.83
C LEU A 171 -12.04 10.30 16.23
N ASP A 172 -11.38 9.13 16.30
CA ASP A 172 -10.91 8.53 17.55
C ASP A 172 -9.69 9.31 18.05
N VAL A 173 -9.78 9.87 19.27
CA VAL A 173 -8.70 10.67 19.88
C VAL A 173 -7.40 9.90 20.07
N TYR A 174 -7.45 8.57 20.01
CA TYR A 174 -6.27 7.71 20.09
C TYR A 174 -5.69 7.35 18.73
N LYS A 175 -6.16 7.96 17.64
CA LYS A 175 -5.69 7.74 16.28
C LYS A 175 -5.33 9.04 15.59
N ALA A 176 -4.42 8.92 14.63
CA ALA A 176 -4.02 10.03 13.79
C ALA A 176 -3.76 9.57 12.35
N GLY A 177 -4.28 10.35 11.39
CA GLY A 177 -4.17 10.06 9.96
C GLY A 177 -3.28 11.04 9.20
N GLY A 178 -3.00 12.23 9.73
CA GLY A 178 -2.28 13.28 9.00
C GLY A 178 -3.11 13.79 7.82
N PHE A 179 -2.61 13.65 6.58
CA PHE A 179 -3.42 13.89 5.37
C PHE A 179 -4.39 12.75 5.04
N PHE A 180 -4.36 11.65 5.79
CA PHE A 180 -5.26 10.52 5.60
C PHE A 180 -6.46 10.67 6.52
N ASP A 181 -7.61 10.24 6.03
CA ASP A 181 -8.86 10.06 6.77
C ASP A 181 -8.89 8.74 7.56
N ASN A 182 -7.81 7.96 7.49
CA ASN A 182 -7.69 6.66 8.13
C ASN A 182 -6.26 6.42 8.65
N GLY A 183 -6.12 6.29 9.98
CA GLY A 183 -4.85 6.01 10.65
C GLY A 183 -4.26 4.65 10.29
N ASN A 184 -5.06 3.63 9.99
CA ASN A 184 -4.56 2.33 9.52
C ASN A 184 -3.91 2.48 8.14
N LEU A 185 -4.53 3.25 7.24
CA LEU A 185 -3.95 3.52 5.93
C LEU A 185 -2.70 4.40 6.02
N ALA A 186 -2.70 5.40 6.90
CA ALA A 186 -1.52 6.20 7.20
C ALA A 186 -0.35 5.34 7.70
N ALA A 187 -0.63 4.31 8.53
CA ALA A 187 0.38 3.40 9.04
C ALA A 187 1.07 2.63 7.91
N VAL A 188 0.29 2.05 6.99
CA VAL A 188 0.80 1.34 5.80
C VAL A 188 1.62 2.28 4.92
N TYR A 189 1.17 3.52 4.74
CA TYR A 189 1.92 4.51 3.97
C TYR A 189 3.27 4.85 4.64
N ASN A 190 3.28 5.01 5.96
CA ASN A 190 4.49 5.27 6.74
C ASN A 190 5.44 4.04 6.75
N GLU A 191 4.92 2.81 6.74
CA GLU A 191 5.69 1.57 6.56
C GLU A 191 6.45 1.54 5.22
N ILE A 192 5.78 1.91 4.13
CA ILE A 192 6.39 2.02 2.79
C ILE A 192 7.44 3.14 2.77
N SER A 193 7.16 4.26 3.42
CA SER A 193 8.05 5.43 3.51
C SER A 193 9.31 5.13 4.30
N ALA A 194 9.18 4.47 5.46
CA ALA A 194 10.31 3.98 6.24
C ALA A 194 11.16 2.97 5.43
N SER A 195 10.51 2.00 4.77
CA SER A 195 11.18 1.00 3.93
C SER A 195 11.95 1.62 2.76
N THR A 196 11.40 2.68 2.16
CA THR A 196 12.03 3.41 1.07
C THR A 196 13.24 4.22 1.58
N ALA A 197 13.10 4.89 2.73
CA ALA A 197 14.17 5.65 3.36
C ALA A 197 15.37 4.76 3.76
N ILE A 198 15.11 3.59 4.36
CA ILE A 198 16.19 2.67 4.76
C ILE A 198 16.89 2.02 3.55
N CYS A 199 16.16 1.76 2.46
CA CYS A 199 16.76 1.33 1.19
C CYS A 199 17.66 2.43 0.60
N ALA A 200 17.18 3.67 0.55
CA ALA A 200 17.97 4.81 0.09
C ALA A 200 19.23 5.02 0.94
N MET A 201 19.10 4.89 2.28
CA MET A 201 20.20 4.97 3.22
C MET A 201 21.27 3.92 2.89
N ALA A 202 20.87 2.65 2.70
CA ALA A 202 21.79 1.57 2.38
C ALA A 202 22.57 1.84 1.07
N MET A 203 21.89 2.34 0.04
CA MET A 203 22.54 2.75 -1.22
C MET A 203 23.52 3.91 -1.03
N ALA A 204 23.12 4.96 -0.30
CA ALA A 204 23.97 6.12 -0.04
C ALA A 204 25.22 5.74 0.76
N ARG A 205 25.07 4.87 1.78
CA ARG A 205 26.16 4.35 2.59
C ARG A 205 27.14 3.53 1.77
N ASN A 206 26.65 2.65 0.89
CA ASN A 206 27.49 1.85 0.00
C ASN A 206 28.32 2.72 -0.97
N ARG A 207 27.85 3.93 -1.28
CA ARG A 207 28.55 4.91 -2.11
C ARG A 207 29.45 5.87 -1.31
N GLY A 208 29.65 5.62 -0.01
CA GLY A 208 30.48 6.48 0.85
C GLY A 208 29.86 7.82 1.23
N LYS A 209 28.58 8.08 0.90
CA LYS A 209 27.89 9.36 1.19
C LYS A 209 27.40 9.42 2.64
N LYS A 210 28.31 9.55 3.60
CA LYS A 210 28.02 9.48 5.05
C LYS A 210 26.91 10.46 5.48
N LEU A 211 27.03 11.75 5.17
CA LEU A 211 26.04 12.77 5.55
C LEU A 211 24.64 12.43 5.03
N ARG A 212 24.53 12.10 3.74
CA ARG A 212 23.26 11.71 3.11
C ARG A 212 22.67 10.46 3.76
N SER A 213 23.50 9.46 4.07
CA SER A 213 23.08 8.27 4.79
C SER A 213 22.53 8.61 6.18
N THR A 214 23.19 9.51 6.93
CA THR A 214 22.70 9.94 8.25
C THR A 214 21.35 10.64 8.14
N LEU A 215 21.19 11.55 7.18
CA LEU A 215 19.91 12.24 6.95
C LEU A 215 18.79 11.25 6.59
N LEU A 216 19.07 10.27 5.72
CA LEU A 216 18.10 9.24 5.35
C LEU A 216 17.75 8.31 6.51
N PHE A 217 18.68 8.08 7.44
CA PHE A 217 18.40 7.35 8.67
C PHE A 217 17.46 8.13 9.59
N ILE A 218 17.65 9.45 9.72
CA ILE A 218 16.74 10.32 10.48
C ILE A 218 15.34 10.28 9.85
N LEU A 219 15.23 10.38 8.51
CA LEU A 219 13.93 10.25 7.83
C LEU A 219 13.29 8.88 8.08
N PHE A 220 14.06 7.80 8.02
CA PHE A 220 13.59 6.47 8.41
C PHE A 220 13.00 6.46 9.82
N LEU A 221 13.70 7.04 10.81
CA LEU A 221 13.20 7.09 12.19
C LEU A 221 11.90 7.89 12.31
N VAL A 222 11.79 9.03 11.62
CA VAL A 222 10.55 9.84 11.62
C VAL A 222 9.38 9.03 11.05
N HIS A 223 9.58 8.36 9.91
CA HIS A 223 8.55 7.48 9.34
C HIS A 223 8.23 6.28 10.22
N TYR A 224 9.23 5.70 10.86
CA TYR A 224 9.03 4.51 11.69
C TYR A 224 8.28 4.84 12.99
N VAL A 225 8.62 5.95 13.63
CA VAL A 225 7.90 6.48 14.80
C VAL A 225 6.47 6.87 14.42
N SER A 226 6.27 7.45 13.24
CA SER A 226 4.93 7.85 12.81
C SER A 226 3.98 6.68 12.59
N ILE A 227 4.48 5.45 12.35
CA ILE A 227 3.63 4.24 12.31
C ILE A 227 2.94 4.03 13.67
N PHE A 228 3.68 4.13 14.77
CA PHE A 228 3.11 4.03 16.12
C PHE A 228 2.21 5.21 16.46
N ALA A 229 2.60 6.41 15.99
CA ALA A 229 1.81 7.62 16.17
C ALA A 229 0.43 7.58 15.48
N THR A 230 0.19 6.65 14.55
CA THR A 230 -1.16 6.52 13.96
C THR A 230 -2.21 6.01 14.93
N GLY A 231 -1.82 5.41 16.07
CA GLY A 231 -2.74 4.68 16.93
C GLY A 231 -3.28 3.37 16.33
N SER A 232 -2.78 2.97 15.17
CA SER A 232 -3.18 1.72 14.52
C SER A 232 -2.56 0.51 15.22
N LYS A 233 -3.38 -0.32 15.86
CA LYS A 233 -2.94 -1.59 16.47
C LYS A 233 -2.30 -2.52 15.43
N SER A 234 -2.91 -2.65 14.24
CA SER A 234 -2.35 -3.42 13.12
C SER A 234 -1.04 -2.82 12.63
N GLY A 235 -0.97 -1.49 12.46
CA GLY A 235 0.26 -0.79 12.08
C GLY A 235 1.41 -1.02 13.07
N ALA A 236 1.14 -0.93 14.38
CA ALA A 236 2.13 -1.18 15.42
C ALA A 236 2.66 -2.63 15.38
N VAL A 237 1.76 -3.62 15.25
CA VAL A 237 2.14 -5.03 15.08
C VAL A 237 2.99 -5.22 13.83
N MET A 238 2.59 -4.63 12.70
CA MET A 238 3.34 -4.72 11.44
C MET A 238 4.72 -4.07 11.57
N ALA A 239 4.83 -2.88 12.17
CA ALA A 239 6.11 -2.21 12.43
C ALA A 239 7.04 -3.06 13.29
N VAL A 240 6.57 -3.57 14.43
CA VAL A 240 7.36 -4.44 15.31
C VAL A 240 7.76 -5.72 14.57
N SER A 241 6.88 -6.30 13.76
CA SER A 241 7.17 -7.51 12.98
C SER A 241 8.16 -7.30 11.85
N MET A 242 8.27 -6.08 11.33
CA MET A 242 8.97 -5.78 10.08
C MET A 242 10.46 -6.16 10.09
N PRO A 243 11.28 -5.83 11.11
CA PRO A 243 12.67 -6.29 11.18
C PRO A 243 12.81 -7.82 11.20
N PHE A 244 11.86 -8.51 11.81
CA PHE A 244 11.84 -9.98 11.87
C PHE A 244 11.49 -10.57 10.51
N MET A 245 10.48 -10.01 9.83
CA MET A 245 10.16 -10.36 8.45
C MET A 245 11.36 -10.13 7.53
N TRP A 246 12.12 -9.04 7.69
CA TRP A 246 13.34 -8.79 6.91
C TRP A 246 14.34 -9.95 7.05
N MET A 247 14.52 -10.45 8.27
CA MET A 247 15.42 -11.57 8.54
C MET A 247 14.91 -12.90 7.98
N ILE A 248 13.61 -13.19 8.17
CA ILE A 248 12.96 -14.40 7.65
C ILE A 248 13.01 -14.43 6.12
N VAL A 249 12.64 -13.33 5.47
CA VAL A 249 12.71 -13.20 4.01
C VAL A 249 14.14 -13.36 3.53
N ARG A 250 15.10 -12.70 4.18
CA ARG A 250 16.52 -12.83 3.84
C ARG A 250 17.00 -14.29 3.91
N PHE A 251 16.55 -15.03 4.92
CA PHE A 251 16.81 -16.45 5.07
C PHE A 251 16.28 -17.26 3.89
N PHE A 252 14.99 -17.10 3.56
CA PHE A 252 14.35 -17.81 2.45
C PHE A 252 14.92 -17.44 1.08
N ILE A 253 15.38 -16.20 0.90
CA ILE A 253 16.04 -15.76 -0.32
C ILE A 253 17.41 -16.42 -0.49
N ARG A 254 18.17 -16.62 0.59
CA ARG A 254 19.54 -17.15 0.52
C ARG A 254 19.70 -18.65 0.74
N ASN A 255 18.65 -19.35 1.20
CA ASN A 255 18.65 -20.79 1.46
C ASN A 255 19.82 -21.24 2.38
N GLN A 256 20.19 -20.45 3.39
CA GLN A 256 21.35 -20.72 4.26
C GLN A 256 20.92 -21.37 5.58
N ARG A 257 21.13 -22.70 5.71
CA ARG A 257 20.82 -23.54 6.90
C ARG A 257 21.42 -23.09 8.25
N ARG A 258 22.30 -22.06 8.30
CA ARG A 258 22.89 -21.54 9.55
C ARG A 258 22.10 -20.38 10.18
N LEU A 259 21.11 -19.85 9.46
CA LEU A 259 20.27 -18.73 9.92
C LEU A 259 19.08 -19.20 10.76
N ASP A 260 18.82 -20.50 10.85
CA ASP A 260 17.71 -21.10 11.60
C ASP A 260 17.68 -20.63 13.05
N LYS A 261 18.84 -20.52 13.70
CA LYS A 261 18.94 -20.07 15.11
C LYS A 261 18.68 -18.58 15.30
N LEU A 262 19.10 -17.75 14.34
CA LEU A 262 18.89 -16.30 14.40
C LEU A 262 17.46 -15.93 14.03
N ALA A 263 16.90 -16.58 13.00
CA ALA A 263 15.49 -16.44 12.64
C ALA A 263 14.57 -16.91 13.78
N LEU A 264 14.92 -18.00 14.47
CA LEU A 264 14.17 -18.50 15.63
C LEU A 264 14.29 -17.58 16.85
N ALA A 265 15.49 -17.06 17.15
CA ALA A 265 15.69 -16.09 18.24
C ALA A 265 14.95 -14.76 17.95
N SER A 266 14.97 -14.34 16.69
CA SER A 266 14.20 -13.22 16.17
C SER A 266 12.69 -13.46 16.29
N LEU A 267 12.19 -14.61 15.86
CA LEU A 267 10.79 -14.98 16.04
C LEU A 267 10.39 -15.02 17.52
N ALA A 268 11.26 -15.54 18.40
CA ALA A 268 11.02 -15.58 19.83
C ALA A 268 10.97 -14.16 20.44
N LEU A 269 11.85 -13.26 20.01
CA LEU A 269 11.82 -11.86 20.44
C LEU A 269 10.59 -11.12 19.89
N PHE A 270 10.18 -11.39 18.65
CA PHE A 270 8.93 -10.87 18.10
C PHE A 270 7.73 -11.31 18.93
N LEU A 271 7.60 -12.62 19.17
CA LEU A 271 6.53 -13.18 20.00
C LEU A 271 6.57 -12.59 21.40
N PHE A 272 7.75 -12.39 21.99
CA PHE A 272 7.91 -11.72 23.26
C PHE A 272 7.44 -10.26 23.23
N CYS A 273 7.86 -9.46 22.26
CA CYS A 273 7.41 -8.07 22.12
C CYS A 273 5.91 -7.96 21.82
N PHE A 274 5.37 -8.90 21.04
CA PHE A 274 3.94 -8.99 20.74
C PHE A 274 3.14 -9.30 22.02
N VAL A 275 3.58 -10.29 22.79
CA VAL A 275 3.03 -10.62 24.11
C VAL A 275 3.12 -9.41 25.03
N VAL A 276 4.29 -8.78 25.17
CA VAL A 276 4.46 -7.59 26.00
C VAL A 276 3.55 -6.44 25.58
N TYR A 277 3.43 -6.14 24.28
CA TYR A 277 2.54 -5.07 23.78
C TYR A 277 1.06 -5.39 24.02
N TYR A 278 0.65 -6.64 23.73
CA TYR A 278 -0.72 -7.10 23.92
C TYR A 278 -1.12 -7.05 25.40
N PHE A 279 -0.28 -7.57 26.29
CA PHE A 279 -0.54 -7.58 27.73
C PHE A 279 -0.25 -6.23 28.43
N SER A 280 0.63 -5.37 27.91
CA SER A 280 0.81 -4.01 28.47
C SER A 280 -0.32 -3.08 28.07
N SER A 281 -1.06 -3.39 27.00
CA SER A 281 -2.28 -2.67 26.63
C SER A 281 -3.48 -3.00 27.54
N GLU A 282 -3.44 -4.09 28.32
CA GLU A 282 -4.44 -4.37 29.37
C GLU A 282 -4.30 -3.44 30.59
N ILE A 283 -3.15 -2.76 30.76
CA ILE A 283 -2.94 -1.78 31.84
C ILE A 283 -3.52 -0.40 31.47
N LEU A 284 -3.94 -0.21 30.22
CA LEU A 284 -4.59 1.01 29.72
C LEU A 284 -6.08 0.73 29.41
N THR A 285 -6.90 0.82 30.47
CA THR A 285 -8.37 0.98 30.51
C THR A 285 -9.30 -0.05 29.82
N ASN A 286 -10.39 -0.39 30.51
CA ASN A 286 -11.47 -1.29 30.05
C ASN A 286 -12.08 -0.90 28.69
N GLU A 287 -12.03 0.38 28.29
CA GLU A 287 -12.55 0.86 27.00
C GLU A 287 -11.74 0.35 25.78
N ILE A 288 -10.43 0.14 25.92
CA ILE A 288 -9.59 -0.35 24.82
C ILE A 288 -9.82 -1.84 24.54
N ILE A 289 -10.14 -2.60 25.60
CA ILE A 289 -10.50 -4.02 25.54
C ILE A 289 -11.89 -4.16 24.92
N ASP A 290 -12.89 -3.44 25.44
CA ASP A 290 -14.26 -3.45 24.90
C ASP A 290 -14.29 -3.07 23.41
N ASN A 291 -13.56 -2.04 22.99
CA ASN A 291 -13.49 -1.65 21.58
C ASN A 291 -12.68 -2.64 20.73
N GLY A 292 -11.65 -3.27 21.29
CA GLY A 292 -10.87 -4.32 20.63
C GLY A 292 -11.70 -5.57 20.36
N GLU A 293 -12.40 -6.06 21.39
CA GLU A 293 -13.27 -7.22 21.31
C GLU A 293 -14.45 -6.98 20.35
N ARG A 294 -15.09 -5.80 20.43
CA ARG A 294 -16.16 -5.42 19.48
C ARG A 294 -15.67 -5.42 18.04
N ASN A 295 -14.48 -4.91 17.76
CA ASN A 295 -13.93 -4.89 16.40
C ASN A 295 -13.57 -6.30 15.89
N ALA A 296 -13.03 -7.16 16.75
CA ALA A 296 -12.75 -8.56 16.39
C ALA A 296 -14.06 -9.35 16.15
N ALA A 297 -15.04 -9.21 17.04
CA ALA A 297 -16.34 -9.87 16.93
C ALA A 297 -17.07 -9.46 15.64
N ARG A 298 -17.05 -8.16 15.29
CA ARG A 298 -17.62 -7.67 14.02
C ARG A 298 -17.00 -8.34 12.80
N ARG A 299 -15.67 -8.52 12.79
CA ARG A 299 -14.97 -9.16 11.68
C ARG A 299 -15.30 -10.64 11.55
N ILE A 300 -15.51 -11.34 12.66
CA ILE A 300 -15.96 -12.74 12.63
C ILE A 300 -17.31 -12.85 11.92
N VAL A 301 -18.27 -11.96 12.24
CA VAL A 301 -19.58 -11.92 11.55
C VAL A 301 -19.41 -11.61 10.06
N ILE A 302 -18.58 -10.62 9.73
CA ILE A 302 -18.29 -10.25 8.33
C ILE A 302 -17.70 -11.43 7.55
N TRP A 303 -16.75 -12.15 8.14
CA TRP A 303 -16.09 -13.28 7.48
C TRP A 303 -16.98 -14.53 7.40
N ASP A 304 -17.86 -14.75 8.38
CA ASP A 304 -18.88 -15.79 8.30
C ASP A 304 -19.89 -15.50 7.18
N ALA A 305 -20.33 -14.23 7.06
CA ALA A 305 -21.16 -13.79 5.93
C ALA A 305 -20.44 -14.01 4.60
N ALA A 306 -19.19 -13.58 4.51
CA ALA A 306 -18.37 -13.76 3.30
C ALA A 306 -18.22 -15.23 2.92
N LEU A 307 -18.01 -16.14 3.88
CA LEU A 307 -17.93 -17.57 3.61
C LEU A 307 -19.25 -18.11 3.04
N LYS A 308 -20.39 -17.74 3.62
CA LYS A 308 -21.71 -18.15 3.13
C LYS A 308 -21.98 -17.66 1.71
N LEU A 309 -21.69 -16.39 1.45
CA LEU A 309 -21.84 -15.78 0.12
C LEU A 309 -20.84 -16.36 -0.88
N PHE A 310 -19.63 -16.72 -0.44
CA PHE A 310 -18.63 -17.40 -1.25
C PHE A 310 -19.10 -18.79 -1.69
N LEU A 311 -19.70 -19.57 -0.80
CA LEU A 311 -20.22 -20.89 -1.14
C LEU A 311 -21.36 -20.83 -2.16
N GLN A 312 -22.11 -19.71 -2.20
CA GLN A 312 -23.17 -19.49 -3.17
C GLN A 312 -22.62 -19.02 -4.54
N ASN A 313 -21.63 -18.14 -4.54
CA ASN A 313 -21.08 -17.51 -5.76
C ASN A 313 -19.54 -17.57 -5.81
N PRO A 314 -18.92 -18.76 -5.81
CA PRO A 314 -17.48 -18.89 -5.58
C PRO A 314 -16.65 -18.29 -6.71
N ILE A 315 -17.09 -18.43 -7.96
CA ILE A 315 -16.33 -17.99 -9.13
C ILE A 315 -16.68 -16.55 -9.50
N SER A 316 -17.97 -16.23 -9.58
CA SER A 316 -18.47 -14.95 -10.05
C SER A 316 -18.32 -13.82 -9.03
N GLY A 317 -18.28 -14.14 -7.74
CA GLY A 317 -18.48 -13.11 -6.73
C GLY A 317 -19.89 -12.54 -6.79
N LEU A 318 -20.05 -11.32 -6.29
CA LEU A 318 -21.33 -10.62 -6.12
C LEU A 318 -21.47 -9.39 -7.06
N GLY A 319 -20.38 -8.93 -7.67
CA GLY A 319 -20.34 -7.66 -8.39
C GLY A 319 -20.19 -6.45 -7.46
N TYR A 320 -19.87 -5.30 -8.04
CA TYR A 320 -19.83 -4.00 -7.35
C TYR A 320 -21.20 -3.65 -6.76
N GLY A 321 -21.22 -3.22 -5.49
CA GLY A 321 -22.44 -2.98 -4.74
C GLY A 321 -23.09 -4.25 -4.16
N GLY A 322 -22.87 -5.42 -4.79
CA GLY A 322 -23.47 -6.69 -4.37
C GLY A 322 -23.11 -7.11 -2.94
N TRP A 323 -21.92 -6.74 -2.44
CA TRP A 323 -21.58 -6.96 -1.02
C TRP A 323 -22.60 -6.29 -0.08
N TYR A 324 -22.90 -5.01 -0.30
CA TYR A 324 -23.77 -4.24 0.59
C TYR A 324 -25.22 -4.72 0.53
N GLU A 325 -25.71 -5.07 -0.66
CA GLU A 325 -27.05 -5.65 -0.83
C GLU A 325 -27.20 -6.95 -0.03
N ASN A 326 -26.22 -7.86 -0.14
CA ASN A 326 -26.30 -9.17 0.50
C ASN A 326 -25.93 -9.15 1.99
N PHE A 327 -25.02 -8.26 2.39
CA PHE A 327 -24.58 -8.16 3.78
C PHE A 327 -25.63 -7.51 4.68
N LYS A 328 -26.44 -6.58 4.16
CA LYS A 328 -27.48 -5.89 4.93
C LYS A 328 -28.49 -6.87 5.55
N ASP A 329 -28.99 -7.83 4.76
CA ASP A 329 -29.94 -8.83 5.22
C ASP A 329 -29.30 -9.78 6.25
N TYR A 330 -28.04 -10.15 6.00
CA TYR A 330 -27.28 -11.01 6.91
C TYR A 330 -27.02 -10.31 8.26
N GLY A 331 -26.54 -9.07 8.22
CA GLY A 331 -26.25 -8.24 9.39
C GLY A 331 -27.50 -7.93 10.21
N ALA A 332 -28.66 -7.77 9.57
CA ALA A 332 -29.93 -7.50 10.26
C ALA A 332 -30.35 -8.64 11.22
N SER A 333 -29.87 -9.87 11.00
CA SER A 333 -30.09 -11.01 11.89
C SER A 333 -29.32 -10.93 13.22
N PHE A 334 -28.35 -10.02 13.34
CA PHE A 334 -27.60 -9.74 14.56
C PHE A 334 -28.02 -8.38 15.12
N SER A 335 -28.65 -8.36 16.31
CA SER A 335 -29.22 -7.15 16.92
C SER A 335 -28.23 -5.98 17.06
N TYR A 336 -26.95 -6.25 17.32
CA TYR A 336 -25.91 -5.23 17.44
C TYR A 336 -25.34 -4.77 16.08
N MET A 337 -25.71 -5.43 14.97
CA MET A 337 -25.28 -5.10 13.59
C MET A 337 -26.35 -4.37 12.78
N GLN A 338 -27.57 -4.19 13.30
CA GLN A 338 -28.65 -3.47 12.61
C GLN A 338 -28.29 -2.02 12.25
N VAL A 339 -27.38 -1.40 13.00
CA VAL A 339 -26.86 -0.04 12.75
C VAL A 339 -25.68 -0.05 11.76
N TYR A 340 -25.19 -1.23 11.36
CA TYR A 340 -23.94 -1.43 10.63
C TYR A 340 -24.12 -2.14 9.29
N GLY A 341 -25.29 -2.04 8.67
CA GLY A 341 -25.61 -2.65 7.37
C GLY A 341 -24.66 -2.26 6.23
N ASP A 342 -23.93 -1.15 6.36
CA ASP A 342 -23.01 -0.62 5.36
C ASP A 342 -21.53 -0.92 5.66
N MET A 343 -21.24 -1.98 6.43
CA MET A 343 -19.85 -2.36 6.72
C MET A 343 -19.15 -2.98 5.50
N PRO A 344 -17.91 -2.54 5.17
CA PRO A 344 -17.12 -3.21 4.14
C PRO A 344 -16.61 -4.57 4.64
N ALA A 345 -16.20 -5.44 3.72
CA ALA A 345 -15.73 -6.78 4.07
C ALA A 345 -14.43 -6.86 4.90
N HIS A 346 -13.71 -5.73 5.09
CA HIS A 346 -12.49 -5.62 5.91
C HIS A 346 -11.42 -6.70 5.65
N ASN A 347 -11.31 -7.14 4.40
CA ASN A 347 -10.28 -8.05 3.93
C ASN A 347 -10.14 -7.91 2.42
N MET A 348 -8.95 -7.53 1.93
CA MET A 348 -8.71 -7.27 0.51
C MET A 348 -9.09 -8.44 -0.41
N LEU A 349 -8.83 -9.70 -0.02
CA LEU A 349 -9.20 -10.84 -0.87
C LEU A 349 -10.71 -11.03 -0.94
N ILE A 350 -11.42 -10.84 0.18
CA ILE A 350 -12.89 -10.89 0.20
C ILE A 350 -13.46 -9.75 -0.63
N ILE A 351 -12.94 -8.53 -0.50
CA ILE A 351 -13.39 -7.36 -1.29
C ILE A 351 -13.22 -7.64 -2.79
N ILE A 352 -12.02 -8.07 -3.21
CA ILE A 352 -11.74 -8.31 -4.63
C ILE A 352 -12.59 -9.46 -5.17
N TRP A 353 -12.77 -10.53 -4.39
CA TRP A 353 -13.66 -11.63 -4.76
C TRP A 353 -15.12 -11.17 -4.87
N ALA A 354 -15.62 -10.44 -3.87
CA ALA A 354 -17.00 -9.98 -3.85
C ALA A 354 -17.29 -9.07 -5.05
N GLU A 355 -16.38 -8.15 -5.39
CA GLU A 355 -16.59 -7.21 -6.49
C GLU A 355 -16.30 -7.79 -7.87
N THR A 356 -15.30 -8.67 -7.99
CA THR A 356 -14.75 -9.06 -9.30
C THR A 356 -14.46 -10.56 -9.45
N GLY A 357 -14.96 -11.39 -8.53
CA GLY A 357 -14.85 -12.84 -8.58
C GLY A 357 -13.48 -13.41 -8.21
N LEU A 358 -13.39 -14.74 -8.28
CA LEU A 358 -12.22 -15.49 -7.81
C LEU A 358 -10.95 -15.22 -8.63
N ILE A 359 -11.08 -14.98 -9.93
CA ILE A 359 -9.93 -14.84 -10.84
C ILE A 359 -9.05 -13.64 -10.43
N PRO A 360 -9.56 -12.40 -10.27
CA PRO A 360 -8.78 -11.27 -9.77
C PRO A 360 -8.18 -11.48 -8.37
N ALA A 361 -8.91 -12.14 -7.47
CA ALA A 361 -8.39 -12.47 -6.14
C ALA A 361 -7.14 -13.38 -6.23
N LEU A 362 -7.15 -14.37 -7.11
CA LEU A 362 -5.98 -15.21 -7.39
C LEU A 362 -4.85 -14.44 -8.11
N MET A 363 -5.18 -13.49 -8.98
CA MET A 363 -4.18 -12.65 -9.65
C MET A 363 -3.38 -11.81 -8.66
N ILE A 364 -3.98 -11.40 -7.54
CA ILE A 364 -3.25 -10.71 -6.47
C ILE A 364 -2.19 -11.61 -5.82
N LEU A 365 -2.49 -12.89 -5.62
CA LEU A 365 -1.51 -13.86 -5.13
C LEU A 365 -0.36 -14.05 -6.14
N LEU A 366 -0.66 -14.00 -7.45
CA LEU A 366 0.37 -14.01 -8.48
C LEU A 366 1.22 -12.74 -8.49
N LEU A 367 0.63 -11.57 -8.25
CA LEU A 367 1.37 -10.31 -8.05
C LEU A 367 2.32 -10.43 -6.86
N MET A 368 1.86 -10.95 -5.72
CA MET A 368 2.72 -11.19 -4.56
C MET A 368 3.84 -12.18 -4.87
N LYS A 369 3.55 -13.29 -5.56
CA LYS A 369 4.57 -14.24 -6.05
C LYS A 369 5.60 -13.55 -6.96
N ALA A 370 5.17 -12.62 -7.80
CA ALA A 370 6.06 -11.88 -8.68
C ALA A 370 7.03 -11.00 -7.87
N VAL A 371 6.55 -10.29 -6.84
CA VAL A 371 7.40 -9.53 -5.90
C VAL A 371 8.53 -10.40 -5.37
N PHE A 372 8.23 -11.57 -4.78
CA PHE A 372 9.25 -12.48 -4.26
C PHE A 372 10.19 -13.02 -5.33
N THR A 373 9.67 -13.29 -6.54
CA THR A 373 10.47 -13.76 -7.67
C THR A 373 11.48 -12.68 -8.09
N TYR A 374 11.05 -11.41 -8.18
CA TYR A 374 11.95 -10.29 -8.46
C TYR A 374 12.97 -10.10 -7.32
N SER A 375 12.53 -10.15 -6.06
CA SER A 375 13.41 -10.01 -4.89
C SER A 375 14.48 -11.10 -4.85
N LYS A 376 14.15 -12.37 -5.13
CA LYS A 376 15.13 -13.47 -5.18
C LYS A 376 16.21 -13.21 -6.23
N LYS A 377 15.83 -12.79 -7.44
CA LYS A 377 16.83 -12.48 -8.49
C LYS A 377 17.64 -11.24 -8.15
N PHE A 378 17.01 -10.20 -7.59
CA PHE A 378 17.67 -8.98 -7.17
C PHE A 378 18.69 -9.23 -6.06
N ALA A 379 18.38 -10.10 -5.10
CA ALA A 379 19.26 -10.43 -3.99
C ALA A 379 20.57 -11.13 -4.39
N GLN A 380 20.67 -11.69 -5.61
CA GLN A 380 21.85 -12.38 -6.10
C GLN A 380 22.99 -11.42 -6.52
N ILE A 381 22.70 -10.13 -6.64
CA ILE A 381 23.66 -9.12 -7.15
C ILE A 381 24.74 -8.81 -6.12
N GLY A 382 24.35 -8.60 -4.87
CA GLY A 382 25.24 -8.04 -3.86
C GLY A 382 24.59 -7.97 -2.48
N ARG A 383 25.38 -7.54 -1.49
CA ARG A 383 24.92 -7.48 -0.09
C ARG A 383 23.86 -6.40 0.13
N VAL A 384 23.98 -5.27 -0.55
CA VAL A 384 23.04 -4.15 -0.45
C VAL A 384 21.73 -4.54 -1.12
N GLU A 385 21.78 -5.19 -2.28
CA GLU A 385 20.62 -5.66 -3.02
C GLU A 385 19.90 -6.79 -2.28
N LEU A 386 20.62 -7.69 -1.60
CA LEU A 386 20.01 -8.66 -0.69
C LEU A 386 19.26 -7.97 0.45
N PHE A 387 19.86 -6.96 1.09
CA PHE A 387 19.20 -6.19 2.15
C PHE A 387 17.92 -5.53 1.61
N MET A 388 18.01 -4.81 0.50
CA MET A 388 16.88 -4.09 -0.11
C MET A 388 15.79 -5.06 -0.58
N ALA A 389 16.15 -6.18 -1.21
CA ALA A 389 15.21 -7.24 -1.58
C ALA A 389 14.42 -7.74 -0.36
N SER A 390 15.11 -7.91 0.78
CA SER A 390 14.50 -8.41 2.02
C SER A 390 13.55 -7.37 2.63
N VAL A 391 13.95 -6.09 2.66
CA VAL A 391 13.12 -4.98 3.13
C VAL A 391 11.86 -4.85 2.28
N ILE A 392 12.00 -4.81 0.96
CA ILE A 392 10.87 -4.61 0.03
C ILE A 392 9.90 -5.79 0.06
N SER A 393 10.40 -7.03 -0.03
CA SER A 393 9.54 -8.21 0.08
C SER A 393 8.73 -8.20 1.39
N SER A 394 9.37 -7.78 2.49
CA SER A 394 8.69 -7.75 3.79
C SER A 394 7.66 -6.64 3.89
N VAL A 395 7.91 -5.45 3.34
CA VAL A 395 6.87 -4.40 3.32
C VAL A 395 5.65 -4.85 2.51
N PHE A 396 5.85 -5.61 1.42
CA PHE A 396 4.72 -6.22 0.70
C PHE A 396 3.99 -7.30 1.49
N ILE A 397 4.69 -8.09 2.31
CA ILE A 397 4.05 -8.99 3.27
C ILE A 397 3.23 -8.18 4.28
N CYS A 398 3.79 -7.13 4.87
CA CYS A 398 3.08 -6.26 5.81
C CYS A 398 1.84 -5.63 5.17
N ILE A 399 1.97 -5.02 3.98
CA ILE A 399 0.84 -4.47 3.21
C ILE A 399 -0.24 -5.54 3.01
N PHE A 400 0.15 -6.74 2.57
CA PHE A 400 -0.79 -7.83 2.32
C PHE A 400 -1.51 -8.23 3.62
N LEU A 401 -0.79 -8.51 4.70
CA LEU A 401 -1.37 -8.90 5.99
C LEU A 401 -2.24 -7.79 6.60
N HIS A 402 -1.79 -6.54 6.54
CA HIS A 402 -2.56 -5.39 7.01
C HIS A 402 -3.85 -5.25 6.20
N SER A 403 -3.79 -5.44 4.87
CA SER A 403 -4.99 -5.41 4.01
C SER A 403 -5.94 -6.60 4.22
N MET A 404 -5.52 -7.69 4.87
CA MET A 404 -6.44 -8.79 5.25
C MET A 404 -7.32 -8.43 6.46
N ILE A 405 -6.91 -7.39 7.18
CA ILE A 405 -7.45 -6.94 8.45
C ILE A 405 -8.17 -5.59 8.25
N ASP A 406 -7.82 -4.85 7.20
CA ASP A 406 -8.42 -3.56 6.84
C ASP A 406 -9.08 -3.59 5.45
N ASN A 407 -9.62 -2.45 5.02
CA ASN A 407 -10.49 -2.33 3.85
C ASN A 407 -9.84 -1.59 2.66
N PHE A 408 -8.53 -1.72 2.47
CA PHE A 408 -7.83 -1.07 1.35
C PHE A 408 -7.23 -2.09 0.37
N ILE A 409 -7.10 -1.67 -0.88
CA ILE A 409 -6.49 -2.43 -1.96
C ILE A 409 -5.31 -1.61 -2.49
N PHE A 410 -4.07 -2.07 -2.31
CA PHE A 410 -2.88 -1.25 -2.55
C PHE A 410 -2.75 -0.71 -4.00
N TYR A 411 -3.33 -1.40 -4.99
CA TYR A 411 -3.32 -0.96 -6.39
C TYR A 411 -4.50 -0.04 -6.76
N ARG A 412 -5.49 0.13 -5.87
CA ARG A 412 -6.62 1.08 -6.03
C ARG A 412 -6.51 2.30 -5.13
N GLU A 413 -5.77 2.18 -4.03
CA GLU A 413 -5.54 3.29 -3.12
C GLU A 413 -4.52 4.27 -3.70
N ALA A 414 -4.98 5.47 -4.06
CA ALA A 414 -4.22 6.48 -4.78
C ALA A 414 -2.85 6.78 -4.12
N ARG A 415 -2.80 6.80 -2.78
CA ARG A 415 -1.57 7.10 -2.04
C ARG A 415 -0.59 5.92 -1.99
N LEU A 416 -1.07 4.68 -2.12
CA LEU A 416 -0.23 3.47 -2.07
C LEU A 416 0.24 3.02 -3.45
N GLN A 417 -0.50 3.36 -4.51
CA GLN A 417 -0.21 2.93 -5.88
C GLN A 417 1.19 3.28 -6.36
N LEU A 418 1.52 4.57 -6.35
CA LEU A 418 2.80 5.05 -6.86
C LEU A 418 3.98 4.42 -6.13
N PRO A 419 4.09 4.50 -4.79
CA PRO A 419 5.27 3.95 -4.12
C PRO A 419 5.32 2.41 -4.26
N SER A 420 4.20 1.71 -4.22
CA SER A 420 4.16 0.26 -4.46
C SER A 420 4.66 -0.09 -5.87
N ALA A 421 4.13 0.58 -6.89
CA ALA A 421 4.54 0.38 -8.28
C ALA A 421 6.03 0.69 -8.49
N LEU A 422 6.55 1.76 -7.88
CA LEU A 422 7.97 2.12 -7.93
C LEU A 422 8.88 1.04 -7.32
N LEU A 423 8.52 0.49 -6.16
CA LEU A 423 9.29 -0.57 -5.49
C LEU A 423 9.36 -1.85 -6.34
N ILE A 424 8.23 -2.29 -6.91
CA ILE A 424 8.17 -3.48 -7.75
C ILE A 424 8.92 -3.25 -9.07
N ALA A 425 8.68 -2.09 -9.70
CA ALA A 425 9.31 -1.71 -10.96
C ALA A 425 10.83 -1.68 -10.85
N TRP A 426 11.36 -1.20 -9.72
CA TRP A 426 12.80 -1.23 -9.48
C TRP A 426 13.36 -2.65 -9.47
N MET A 427 12.79 -3.55 -8.64
CA MET A 427 13.29 -4.93 -8.57
C MET A 427 13.17 -5.65 -9.91
N ALA A 428 12.09 -5.40 -10.66
CA ALA A 428 11.89 -5.93 -11.99
C ALA A 428 12.92 -5.38 -13.00
N SER A 429 13.20 -4.07 -12.97
CA SER A 429 14.12 -3.38 -13.89
C SER A 429 15.54 -3.93 -13.87
N TRP A 430 15.94 -4.56 -12.77
CA TRP A 430 17.26 -5.15 -12.69
C TRP A 430 17.42 -6.43 -13.51
N GLN A 431 16.34 -7.19 -13.72
CA GLN A 431 16.39 -8.43 -14.49
C GLN A 431 16.78 -8.19 -15.94
N SER A 432 16.24 -7.14 -16.57
CA SER A 432 16.59 -6.79 -17.95
C SER A 432 18.03 -6.35 -18.08
N ARG A 433 18.56 -5.64 -17.09
CA ARG A 433 19.96 -5.18 -17.10
C ARG A 433 20.95 -6.35 -17.15
N HIS A 434 20.72 -7.43 -16.42
CA HIS A 434 21.60 -8.60 -16.49
C HIS A 434 21.57 -9.28 -17.87
N ILE A 435 20.43 -9.23 -18.56
CA ILE A 435 20.31 -9.75 -19.92
C ILE A 435 21.11 -8.86 -20.88
N PHE A 436 20.95 -7.54 -20.81
CA PHE A 436 21.71 -6.58 -21.62
C PHE A 436 23.22 -6.69 -21.41
N LEU A 437 23.68 -6.71 -20.14
CA LEU A 437 25.12 -6.81 -19.83
C LEU A 437 25.73 -8.16 -20.20
N LYS A 438 24.94 -9.24 -20.26
CA LYS A 438 25.41 -10.54 -20.78
C LYS A 438 25.50 -10.53 -22.30
N ALA A 439 24.55 -9.90 -22.99
CA ALA A 439 24.57 -9.78 -24.45
C ALA A 439 25.77 -8.93 -24.93
N GLU A 440 26.10 -7.84 -24.23
CA GLU A 440 27.27 -7.00 -24.55
C GLU A 440 28.62 -7.68 -24.32
N LYS A 441 28.69 -8.74 -23.49
CA LYS A 441 29.92 -9.50 -23.24
C LYS A 441 30.05 -10.75 -24.10
N GLY A 442 29.00 -11.12 -24.83
CA GLY A 442 28.94 -12.28 -25.71
C GLY A 442 29.15 -11.97 -27.19
N ASN A 443 29.31 -10.68 -27.52
CA ASN A 443 29.81 -10.16 -28.80
C ASN A 443 31.18 -9.53 -28.54
#